data_AF-A0A1T4S099-F1
#
_entry.id   AF-A0A1T4S099-F1
#
_cell.length_a   1.000
_cell.length_b   1.000
_cell.length_c   1.000
_cell.angle_alpha   90.00
_cell.angle_beta   90.00
_cell.angle_gamma   90.00
#
_symmetry.space_group_name_H-M   'P 1'
#
loop_
_entity.id
_entity.type
_entity.pdbx_description
1 polymer ?
#
loop_
_entity_poly.entity_id
_entity_poly.type
_entity_poly.pdbx_seq_one_letter_code
_entity_poly.pdbx_strand_id
1 'polypeptide(L)'
;MLRALFFGLLLCLPLAQAQAENQQPEPEITIRDGGDRTLYEYRVNGVLYAIKVKPKMGPEYYLVDVNGDGNYVRSESNRKSFLIPEWVLLRW
;
A
#
# COMPACT_ATOMS: atom_id res chain seq x y z
N MET A 1 24.49 -18.79 59.62
CA MET A 1 24.30 -19.90 58.65
C MET A 1 22.89 -19.75 58.08
N LEU A 2 22.70 -18.87 57.10
CA LEU A 2 22.63 -19.16 55.66
C LEU A 2 21.63 -20.29 55.32
N ARG A 3 20.47 -19.91 54.78
CA ARG A 3 19.73 -20.68 53.79
C ARG A 3 18.86 -19.74 52.98
N ALA A 4 19.50 -19.11 52.00
CA ALA A 4 18.82 -18.41 50.92
C ALA A 4 18.13 -19.46 50.04
N LEU A 5 16.81 -19.35 49.89
CA LEU A 5 16.02 -20.15 48.97
C LEU A 5 15.39 -19.18 47.97
N PHE A 6 16.22 -18.74 47.01
CA PHE A 6 15.77 -18.06 45.80
C PHE A 6 15.73 -19.13 44.71
N PHE A 7 14.53 -19.61 44.35
CA PHE A 7 14.35 -20.45 43.17
C PHE A 7 13.37 -19.76 42.21
N GLY A 8 13.98 -19.09 41.23
CA GLY A 8 13.48 -18.65 39.94
C GLY A 8 11.98 -18.54 39.72
N LEU A 9 11.44 -17.33 39.92
CA LEU A 9 10.28 -16.90 39.14
C LEU A 9 10.78 -16.59 37.72
N LEU A 10 10.64 -17.58 36.82
CA LEU A 10 10.87 -17.40 35.39
C LEU A 10 9.81 -16.42 34.88
N LEU A 11 10.20 -15.14 34.78
CA LEU A 11 9.44 -14.06 34.17
C LEU A 11 9.06 -14.48 32.75
N CYS A 12 7.83 -14.95 32.57
CA CYS A 12 7.21 -15.10 31.27
C CYS A 12 6.96 -13.69 30.75
N LEU A 13 7.96 -13.11 30.08
CA LEU A 13 7.77 -11.87 29.34
C LEU A 13 6.72 -12.17 28.26
N PRO A 14 5.58 -11.46 28.23
CA PRO A 14 4.77 -11.51 27.04
C PRO A 14 5.65 -10.90 25.95
N LEU A 15 6.00 -11.70 24.94
CA LEU A 15 6.41 -11.17 23.65
C LEU A 15 5.19 -10.40 23.15
N ALA A 16 5.06 -9.14 23.57
CA ALA A 16 4.22 -8.17 22.90
C ALA A 16 4.82 -8.05 21.51
N GLN A 17 4.34 -8.87 20.59
CA GLN A 17 4.64 -8.72 19.19
C GLN A 17 4.07 -7.36 18.81
N ALA A 18 4.95 -6.34 18.74
CA ALA A 18 4.62 -5.10 18.07
C ALA A 18 4.32 -5.51 16.62
N GLN A 19 3.03 -5.66 16.30
CA GLN A 19 2.60 -5.74 14.92
C GLN A 19 2.98 -4.37 14.34
N ALA A 20 4.07 -4.33 13.58
CA ALA A 20 4.35 -3.20 12.72
C ALA A 20 3.16 -3.11 11.77
N GLU A 21 2.23 -2.22 12.09
CA GLU A 21 1.17 -1.85 11.18
C GLU A 21 1.89 -1.36 9.93
N ASN A 22 1.70 -2.04 8.81
CA ASN A 22 2.33 -1.67 7.55
C ASN A 22 1.64 -0.40 7.06
N GLN A 23 2.04 0.74 7.64
CA GLN A 23 1.52 2.07 7.37
C GLN A 23 2.06 2.53 6.02
N GLN A 24 1.61 1.90 4.94
CA GLN A 24 1.80 2.49 3.62
C GLN A 24 1.02 3.82 3.59
N PRO A 25 1.60 4.89 3.01
CA PRO A 25 0.93 6.18 2.92
C PRO A 25 -0.39 6.02 2.17
N GLU A 26 -1.45 6.69 2.61
CA GLU A 26 -2.70 6.70 1.86
C GLU A 26 -2.54 7.57 0.60
N PRO A 27 -2.85 7.06 -0.60
CA PRO A 27 -2.73 7.85 -1.81
C PRO A 27 -3.84 8.90 -1.91
N GLU A 28 -3.48 10.08 -2.41
CA GLU A 28 -4.45 11.05 -2.88
C GLU A 28 -5.13 10.53 -4.15
N ILE A 29 -6.45 10.59 -4.21
CA ILE A 29 -7.24 10.14 -5.36
C ILE A 29 -7.93 11.33 -6.02
N THR A 30 -7.53 11.63 -7.26
CA THR A 30 -8.22 12.62 -8.11
C THR A 30 -9.16 11.90 -9.08
N ILE A 31 -10.43 12.31 -9.12
CA ILE A 31 -11.42 11.74 -10.05
C ILE A 31 -11.58 12.68 -11.25
N ARG A 32 -11.51 12.12 -12.46
CA ARG A 32 -11.78 12.84 -13.70
C ARG A 32 -12.85 12.12 -14.51
N ASP A 33 -13.86 12.87 -14.95
CA ASP A 33 -14.84 12.36 -15.91
C ASP A 33 -14.36 12.65 -17.33
N GLY A 34 -14.25 11.59 -18.14
CA GLY A 34 -13.82 11.65 -19.54
C GLY A 34 -14.96 11.41 -20.53
N GLY A 35 -16.21 11.38 -20.09
CA GLY A 35 -17.37 11.16 -20.94
C GLY A 35 -17.56 9.70 -21.36
N ASP A 36 -16.56 9.02 -21.91
CA ASP A 36 -16.62 7.58 -22.24
C ASP A 36 -16.06 6.66 -21.13
N ARG A 37 -15.39 7.27 -20.14
CA ARG A 37 -14.77 6.60 -19.00
C ARG A 37 -14.63 7.56 -17.82
N THR A 38 -14.51 7.01 -16.61
CA THR A 38 -14.07 7.74 -15.41
C THR A 38 -12.67 7.30 -15.04
N LEU A 39 -11.79 8.25 -14.72
CA LEU A 39 -10.42 8.00 -14.30
C LEU A 39 -10.27 8.30 -12.80
N TYR A 40 -9.60 7.41 -12.09
CA TYR A 40 -9.17 7.64 -10.70
C TYR A 40 -7.64 7.64 -10.71
N GLU A 41 -7.05 8.80 -10.50
CA GLU A 41 -5.61 9.00 -10.49
C GLU A 41 -5.10 8.88 -9.05
N TYR A 42 -4.21 7.92 -8.80
CA TYR A 42 -3.63 7.66 -7.48
C TYR A 42 -2.26 8.29 -7.38
N ARG A 43 -2.09 9.17 -6.39
CA ARG A 43 -0.85 9.92 -6.16
C ARG A 43 -0.34 9.73 -4.74
N VAL A 44 0.96 9.65 -4.59
CA VAL A 44 1.63 9.76 -3.29
C VAL A 44 2.69 10.83 -3.44
N ASN A 45 2.72 11.82 -2.54
CA ASN A 45 3.64 12.96 -2.61
C ASN A 45 3.61 13.66 -4.00
N GLY A 46 2.43 13.74 -4.62
CA GLY A 46 2.24 14.31 -5.96
C GLY A 46 2.66 13.41 -7.13
N VAL A 47 3.27 12.26 -6.87
CA VAL A 47 3.71 11.30 -7.89
C VAL A 47 2.53 10.42 -8.31
N LEU A 48 2.10 10.54 -9.58
CA LEU A 48 1.12 9.64 -10.18
C LEU A 48 1.77 8.28 -10.47
N TYR A 49 1.27 7.23 -9.81
CA TYR A 49 1.81 5.88 -9.95
C TYR A 49 0.79 4.88 -10.48
N ALA A 50 -0.51 5.16 -10.32
CA ALA A 50 -1.57 4.31 -10.85
C ALA A 50 -2.77 5.13 -11.32
N ILE A 51 -3.46 4.61 -12.33
CA ILE A 51 -4.73 5.14 -12.82
C ILE A 51 -5.71 3.97 -12.91
N LYS A 52 -6.82 4.05 -12.18
CA LYS A 52 -7.96 3.17 -12.44
C LYS A 52 -8.77 3.77 -13.58
N VAL A 53 -9.03 2.97 -14.60
CA VAL A 53 -9.93 3.30 -15.68
C VAL A 53 -11.22 2.54 -15.47
N LYS A 54 -12.33 3.29 -15.42
CA LYS A 54 -13.69 2.75 -15.41
C LYS A 54 -14.39 3.14 -16.72
N PRO A 55 -14.33 2.29 -17.76
CA PRO A 55 -15.06 2.53 -19.00
C PRO A 55 -16.58 2.53 -18.77
N LYS A 56 -17.34 3.22 -19.63
CA LYS A 56 -18.81 3.08 -19.66
C LYS A 56 -19.27 1.67 -20.04
N MET A 57 -18.50 1.00 -20.90
CA MET A 57 -18.77 -0.37 -21.33
C MET A 57 -17.47 -1.18 -21.24
N GLY A 58 -17.54 -2.35 -20.61
CA GLY A 58 -16.40 -3.23 -20.41
C GLY A 58 -15.86 -3.24 -18.97
N PRO A 59 -14.85 -4.07 -18.69
CA PRO A 59 -14.30 -4.22 -17.36
C PRO A 59 -13.43 -3.02 -16.95
N GLU A 60 -13.43 -2.74 -15.65
CA GLU A 60 -12.47 -1.82 -15.05
C GLU A 60 -11.06 -2.42 -15.11
N TYR A 61 -10.07 -1.57 -15.32
CA TYR A 61 -8.66 -1.98 -15.32
C TYR A 61 -7.80 -0.87 -14.76
N TYR A 62 -6.55 -1.20 -14.46
CA TYR A 62 -5.58 -0.25 -13.95
C TYR A 62 -4.42 -0.09 -14.93
N LEU A 63 -3.84 1.09 -14.92
CA LEU A 63 -2.58 1.42 -15.54
C LEU A 63 -1.62 1.75 -14.39
N VAL A 64 -0.51 1.02 -14.26
CA VAL A 64 0.45 1.20 -13.16
C VAL A 64 1.84 1.42 -13.70
N ASP A 65 2.53 2.46 -13.21
CA ASP A 65 3.96 2.64 -13.42
C ASP A 65 4.72 1.78 -12.39
N VAL A 66 5.21 0.64 -12.87
CA VAL A 66 5.75 -0.42 -12.00
C VAL A 66 7.16 -0.07 -11.50
N ASN A 67 7.94 0.66 -12.29
CA ASN A 67 9.36 0.92 -12.07
C ASN A 67 9.74 2.41 -11.99
N GLY A 68 8.78 3.32 -12.17
CA GLY A 68 8.99 4.77 -12.09
C GLY A 68 9.58 5.37 -13.37
N ASP A 69 9.51 4.66 -14.50
CA ASP A 69 10.04 5.12 -15.78
C ASP A 69 9.00 5.89 -16.62
N GLY A 70 7.77 6.01 -16.13
CA GLY A 70 6.64 6.66 -16.80
C GLY A 70 5.87 5.76 -17.76
N ASN A 71 6.27 4.50 -17.96
CA ASN A 71 5.55 3.52 -18.75
C ASN A 71 4.53 2.80 -17.88
N TYR A 72 3.28 2.79 -18.33
CA TYR A 72 2.19 2.16 -17.58
C TYR A 72 1.88 0.78 -18.12
N VAL A 73 1.84 -0.20 -17.21
CA VAL A 73 1.44 -1.56 -17.49
C VAL A 73 -0.05 -1.73 -17.15
N ARG A 74 -0.80 -2.34 -18.08
CA ARG A 74 -2.22 -2.66 -17.85
C ARG A 74 -2.36 -3.84 -16.90
N SER A 75 -3.20 -3.70 -15.89
CA SER A 75 -3.53 -4.74 -14.93
C SER A 75 -5.05 -4.90 -14.81
N GLU A 76 -5.53 -6.12 -15.02
CA GLU A 76 -6.95 -6.50 -14.83
C GLU A 76 -7.27 -6.81 -13.35
N SER A 77 -6.32 -6.57 -12.45
CA SER A 77 -6.48 -6.94 -11.05
C SER A 77 -7.59 -6.12 -10.40
N ASN A 78 -8.70 -6.79 -10.06
CA ASN A 78 -9.77 -6.24 -9.22
C ASN A 78 -9.41 -6.26 -7.72
N ARG A 79 -8.18 -6.66 -7.35
CA ARG A 79 -7.76 -6.64 -5.95
C ARG A 79 -7.56 -5.19 -5.53
N LYS A 80 -8.44 -4.72 -4.63
CA LYS A 80 -8.40 -3.43 -3.92
C LYS A 80 -7.06 -3.10 -3.22
N SER A 81 -6.10 -4.02 -3.21
CA SER A 81 -4.76 -3.84 -2.67
C SER A 81 -3.80 -3.47 -3.80
N PHE A 82 -3.94 -2.26 -4.36
CA PHE A 82 -2.85 -1.69 -5.16
C PHE A 82 -1.75 -1.29 -4.18
N LEU A 83 -0.81 -2.19 -3.97
CA LEU A 83 0.43 -1.88 -3.26
C LEU A 83 1.07 -0.69 -3.96
N ILE A 84 1.39 0.34 -3.19
CA ILE A 84 2.15 1.49 -3.68
C ILE A 84 3.53 0.96 -4.09
N PRO A 85 3.97 1.14 -5.34
CA PRO A 85 5.29 0.71 -5.75
C PRO A 85 6.37 1.33 -4.85
N GLU A 86 7.37 0.54 -4.48
CA GLU A 86 8.41 0.96 -3.54
C GLU A 86 9.12 2.24 -3.99
N TRP A 87 9.36 2.38 -5.30
CA TRP A 87 9.99 3.56 -5.88
C TRP A 87 9.24 4.87 -5.56
N VAL A 88 7.91 4.81 -5.40
CA VAL A 88 7.08 5.96 -5.03
C VAL A 88 7.31 6.35 -3.58
N LEU A 89 7.46 5.36 -2.69
CA LEU A 89 7.74 5.58 -1.26
C LEU A 89 9.12 6.19 -1.03
N LEU A 90 10.06 5.92 -1.94
CA LEU A 90 11.44 6.41 -1.90
C LEU A 90 11.64 7.73 -2.68
N ARG A 91 10.58 8.31 -3.24
CA ARG A 91 10.60 9.63 -3.90
C ARG A 91 10.23 10.72 -2.90
N TRP A 92 11.25 11.43 -2.44
CA TRP A 92 11.25 12.50 -1.47
C TRP A 92 12.47 13.38 -1.69
#